data_AF-A0A433Q1F7-F1
#
_entry.id   AF-A0A433Q1F7-F1
#
_cell.length_a   1.000
_cell.length_b   1.000
_cell.length_c   1.000
_cell.angle_alpha   90.00
_cell.angle_beta   90.00
_cell.angle_gamma   90.00
#
_symmetry.space_group_name_H-M   'P 1'
#
loop_
_entity.id
_entity.type
_entity.pdbx_description
1 polymer ?
#
loop_
_entity_poly.entity_id
_entity_poly.type
_entity_poly.pdbx_seq_one_letter_code
_entity_poly.pdbx_strand_id
1 'polypeptide(L)'
;MVNISASTAVLPAWMIHGSWSMSWKLNPIHITIPMSLFGNLPALLKPPSDLRFTVGAVLFYDHDVLDLNGPLHFFGGSGQFEIKTIAETKEPVANCGGTHTLVTHTFDEDTEFDFLFIPGAGPRGLLDLSQNERVVAYVKKVAPRMKFIFSVCT
;
A
#
# COMPACT_ATOMS: atom_id res chain seq x y z
N MET A 1 27.34 -15.17 7.52
CA MET A 1 26.54 -16.33 7.06
C MET A 1 26.31 -17.21 8.28
N VAL A 2 25.24 -16.99 9.03
CA VAL A 2 25.00 -17.74 10.27
C VAL A 2 24.36 -19.07 9.89
N ASN A 3 25.13 -20.11 10.11
CA ASN A 3 24.87 -21.49 9.75
C ASN A 3 23.98 -22.12 10.83
N ILE A 4 22.80 -22.61 10.44
CA ILE A 4 21.96 -23.44 11.30
C ILE A 4 22.44 -24.89 11.12
N SER A 5 23.11 -25.42 12.13
CA SER A 5 23.44 -26.85 12.22
C SER A 5 23.04 -27.35 13.60
N ALA A 6 21.96 -28.14 13.64
CA ALA A 6 21.50 -28.81 14.85
C ALA A 6 22.46 -29.96 15.20
N SER A 7 23.22 -29.82 16.29
CA SER A 7 23.86 -30.98 16.92
C SER A 7 22.87 -31.63 17.88
N THR A 8 22.58 -32.90 17.66
CA THR A 8 21.75 -33.75 18.51
C THR A 8 22.37 -33.90 19.90
N ALA A 9 21.89 -33.12 20.87
CA ALA A 9 22.04 -33.41 22.29
C ALA A 9 20.76 -34.10 22.76
N VAL A 10 20.90 -35.36 23.23
CA VAL A 10 19.80 -36.13 23.79
C VAL A 10 19.42 -35.52 25.14
N LEU A 11 18.29 -34.83 25.21
CA LEU A 11 17.74 -34.24 26.44
C LEU A 11 16.90 -35.27 27.22
N PRO A 12 16.92 -35.26 28.56
CA PRO A 12 16.13 -36.17 29.40
C PRO A 12 14.62 -35.86 29.30
N ALA A 13 13.80 -36.91 29.48
CA ALA A 13 12.36 -36.97 29.14
C ALA A 13 11.43 -35.94 29.83
N TRP A 14 11.92 -35.11 30.74
CA TRP A 14 11.14 -34.08 31.43
C TRP A 14 11.30 -32.66 30.85
N MET A 15 12.10 -32.48 29.79
CA MET A 15 12.37 -31.17 29.17
C MET A 15 11.66 -30.94 27.81
N ILE A 16 10.62 -31.71 27.50
CA ILE A 16 9.73 -31.47 26.37
C ILE A 16 8.36 -31.13 26.96
N HIS A 17 7.74 -30.04 26.49
CA HIS A 17 6.46 -29.42 26.91
C HIS A 17 6.56 -28.23 27.87
N GLY A 18 7.28 -27.18 27.44
CA GLY A 18 6.97 -25.80 27.86
C GLY A 18 6.28 -25.08 26.71
N SER A 19 4.94 -25.01 26.70
CA SER A 19 4.22 -24.16 25.76
C SER A 19 4.37 -22.70 26.20
N TRP A 20 4.90 -21.85 25.32
CA TRP A 20 4.80 -20.40 25.52
C TRP A 20 3.33 -19.99 25.37
N SER A 21 2.77 -19.32 26.39
CA SER A 21 1.47 -18.66 26.27
C SER A 21 1.66 -17.16 26.46
N MET A 22 1.23 -16.39 25.45
CA MET A 22 1.16 -14.93 25.54
C MET A 22 -0.26 -14.59 26.02
N SER A 23 -0.40 -14.22 27.29
CA SER A 23 -1.69 -13.90 27.90
C SER A 23 -1.93 -12.40 27.84
N TRP A 24 -2.93 -11.99 27.04
CA TRP A 24 -3.54 -10.66 27.13
C TRP A 24 -4.79 -10.81 28.00
N LYS A 25 -4.78 -10.25 29.22
CA LYS A 25 -6.01 -10.16 30.03
C LYS A 25 -6.90 -9.05 29.44
N LEU A 26 -7.83 -9.44 28.57
CA LEU A 26 -8.97 -8.59 28.18
C LEU A 26 -10.20 -8.99 29.03
N ASN A 27 -10.94 -7.98 29.48
CA ASN A 27 -12.17 -8.08 30.28
C ASN A 27 -13.16 -9.15 29.78
N PRO A 28 -13.88 -9.87 30.67
CA PRO A 28 -14.83 -10.91 30.29
C PRO A 28 -16.19 -10.28 29.94
N ILE A 29 -16.26 -9.56 28.84
CA ILE A 29 -17.52 -9.40 28.11
C ILE A 29 -17.27 -9.98 26.73
N HIS A 30 -17.27 -11.31 26.66
CA HIS A 30 -17.33 -12.04 25.41
C HIS A 30 -18.74 -11.87 24.83
N ILE A 31 -18.94 -10.80 24.07
CA ILE A 31 -20.03 -10.77 23.09
C ILE A 31 -19.58 -11.68 21.97
N THR A 32 -19.99 -12.94 22.02
CA THR A 32 -19.84 -13.86 20.90
C THR A 32 -20.83 -13.43 19.84
N ILE A 33 -20.41 -12.53 18.95
CA ILE A 33 -21.16 -12.20 17.75
C ILE A 33 -21.07 -13.42 16.84
N PRO A 34 -22.19 -14.12 16.53
CA PRO A 34 -22.14 -15.26 15.64
C PRO A 34 -21.65 -14.79 14.26
N MET A 35 -20.82 -15.61 13.58
CA MET A 35 -20.27 -15.29 12.25
C MET A 35 -21.39 -14.98 11.22
N SER A 36 -22.61 -15.46 11.45
CA SER A 36 -23.80 -15.12 10.65
C SER A 36 -24.24 -13.65 10.77
N LEU A 37 -23.93 -12.96 11.87
CA LEU A 37 -24.19 -11.52 12.03
C LEU A 37 -23.25 -10.67 11.16
N PHE A 38 -22.05 -11.19 10.84
CA PHE A 38 -21.12 -10.58 9.89
C PHE A 38 -21.43 -10.92 8.43
N GLY A 39 -22.41 -11.80 8.17
CA GLY A 39 -22.72 -12.34 6.85
C GLY A 39 -23.15 -11.33 5.79
N ASN A 40 -23.37 -10.06 6.14
CA ASN A 40 -23.63 -8.95 5.19
C ASN A 40 -23.18 -7.57 5.69
N LEU A 41 -22.48 -7.47 6.82
CA LEU A 41 -22.13 -6.18 7.42
C LEU A 41 -21.25 -5.29 6.52
N PRO A 42 -20.28 -5.83 5.74
CA PRO A 42 -19.49 -5.03 4.81
C PRO A 42 -20.32 -4.45 3.65
N ALA A 43 -21.35 -5.16 3.20
CA ALA A 43 -22.25 -4.71 2.13
C ALA A 43 -23.25 -3.66 2.63
N LEU A 44 -23.66 -3.74 3.90
CA LEU A 44 -24.54 -2.77 4.55
C LEU A 44 -23.83 -1.43 4.87
N LEU A 45 -22.52 -1.48 5.10
CA LEU A 45 -21.66 -0.31 5.34
C LEU A 45 -21.07 0.28 4.05
N LYS A 46 -21.19 -0.41 2.91
CA LYS A 46 -20.75 0.11 1.62
C LYS A 46 -21.74 1.18 1.17
N PRO A 47 -21.37 2.48 1.16
CA PRO A 47 -22.26 3.47 0.57
C PRO A 47 -22.52 3.06 -0.88
N PRO A 48 -23.78 2.97 -1.32
CA PRO A 48 -24.07 2.80 -2.73
C PRO A 48 -23.71 4.13 -3.42
N SER A 49 -22.47 4.27 -3.87
CA SER A 49 -22.08 5.36 -4.76
C SER A 49 -22.05 4.82 -6.19
N ASP A 50 -22.97 5.34 -7.00
CA ASP A 50 -22.91 5.33 -8.45
C ASP A 50 -21.69 6.10 -8.97
N LEU A 51 -21.18 7.05 -8.20
CA LEU A 51 -19.92 7.74 -8.44
C LEU A 51 -18.73 6.89 -8.00
N ARG A 52 -17.90 6.50 -8.97
CA ARG A 52 -16.56 5.94 -8.76
C ARG A 52 -15.54 6.95 -9.26
N PHE A 53 -14.66 7.37 -8.37
CA PHE A 53 -13.55 8.25 -8.71
C PHE A 53 -12.29 7.43 -8.98
N THR A 54 -11.52 7.82 -9.99
CA THR A 54 -10.24 7.15 -10.29
C THR A 54 -9.09 7.98 -9.74
N VAL A 55 -8.23 7.34 -8.94
CA VAL A 55 -7.05 7.94 -8.30
C VAL A 55 -5.79 7.37 -8.94
N GLY A 56 -4.97 8.24 -9.50
CA GLY A 56 -3.65 7.91 -10.03
C GLY A 56 -2.55 8.13 -8.99
N ALA A 57 -1.83 7.08 -8.62
CA ALA A 57 -0.64 7.12 -7.78
C ALA A 57 0.62 7.12 -8.65
N VAL A 58 1.37 8.22 -8.68
CA VAL A 58 2.60 8.30 -9.46
C VAL A 58 3.73 7.53 -8.76
N LEU A 59 4.33 6.58 -9.45
CA LEU A 59 5.46 5.80 -8.98
C LEU A 59 6.73 6.22 -9.74
N PHE A 60 7.81 6.31 -8.99
CA PHE A 60 9.15 6.57 -9.50
C PHE A 60 10.16 5.84 -8.60
N TYR A 61 11.40 5.70 -9.08
CA TYR A 61 12.44 5.01 -8.35
C TYR A 61 12.64 5.62 -6.95
N ASP A 62 12.70 4.74 -5.95
CA ASP A 62 12.95 5.10 -4.55
C ASP A 62 11.85 6.01 -3.94
N HIS A 63 10.61 5.96 -4.46
CA HIS A 63 9.45 6.57 -3.79
C HIS A 63 9.29 6.04 -2.34
N ASP A 64 8.73 6.86 -1.46
CA ASP A 64 8.47 6.46 -0.09
C ASP A 64 7.26 5.53 0.01
N VAL A 65 7.47 4.38 0.65
CA VAL A 65 6.49 3.30 0.72
C VAL A 65 5.31 3.64 1.63
N LEU A 66 5.53 4.43 2.68
CA LEU A 66 4.48 4.84 3.61
C LEU A 66 3.67 6.00 3.03
N ASP A 67 4.35 6.94 2.39
CA ASP A 67 3.72 8.07 1.69
C ASP A 67 2.82 7.59 0.55
N LEU A 68 3.17 6.46 -0.09
CA LEU A 68 2.29 5.78 -1.03
C LEU A 68 1.15 5.07 -0.31
N ASN A 69 1.46 4.12 0.58
CA ASN A 69 0.48 3.17 1.09
C ASN A 69 -0.52 3.79 2.09
N GLY A 70 -0.17 4.89 2.76
CA GLY A 70 -1.10 5.63 3.63
C GLY A 70 -2.33 6.11 2.86
N PRO A 71 -2.17 6.95 1.82
CA PRO A 71 -3.25 7.31 0.91
C PRO A 71 -3.95 6.10 0.28
N LEU A 72 -3.22 5.07 -0.18
CA LEU A 72 -3.84 3.88 -0.77
C LEU A 72 -4.80 3.17 0.20
N HIS A 73 -4.40 3.05 1.47
CA HIS A 73 -5.23 2.48 2.52
C HIS A 73 -6.51 3.30 2.74
N PHE A 74 -6.37 4.63 2.78
CA PHE A 74 -7.52 5.54 2.95
C PHE A 74 -8.51 5.45 1.78
N PHE A 75 -8.04 5.56 0.54
CA PHE A 75 -8.90 5.51 -0.64
C PHE A 75 -9.50 4.11 -0.86
N GLY A 76 -8.72 3.05 -0.64
CA GLY A 76 -9.17 1.67 -0.85
C GLY A 76 -10.26 1.24 0.11
N GLY A 77 -10.29 1.82 1.33
CA GLY A 77 -11.28 1.49 2.35
C GLY A 77 -12.69 2.04 2.09
N SER A 78 -12.85 3.06 1.24
CA SER A 78 -14.15 3.74 1.07
C SER A 78 -15.10 3.03 0.09
N GLY A 79 -14.57 2.22 -0.83
CA GLY A 79 -15.33 1.58 -1.90
C GLY A 79 -15.78 2.52 -3.05
N GLN A 80 -15.47 3.82 -2.95
CA GLN A 80 -15.82 4.85 -3.94
C GLN A 80 -14.65 5.21 -4.87
N PHE A 81 -13.44 4.75 -4.55
CA PHE A 81 -12.24 5.04 -5.33
C PHE A 81 -11.72 3.78 -6.02
N GLU A 82 -11.32 3.94 -7.28
CA GLU A 82 -10.48 3.00 -8.00
C GLU A 82 -9.05 3.53 -8.04
N ILE A 83 -8.11 2.74 -7.54
CA ILE A 83 -6.71 3.14 -7.43
C ILE A 83 -5.93 2.54 -8.59
N LYS A 84 -5.15 3.37 -9.28
CA LYS A 84 -4.20 2.96 -10.30
C LYS A 84 -2.80 3.43 -9.92
N THR A 85 -1.83 2.51 -9.91
CA THR A 85 -0.40 2.86 -9.85
C THR A 85 0.14 3.12 -11.24
N ILE A 86 0.85 4.23 -11.43
CA ILE A 86 1.25 4.76 -12.74
C ILE A 86 2.75 5.02 -12.73
N ALA A 87 3.50 4.50 -13.70
CA ALA A 87 4.93 4.72 -13.82
C ALA A 87 5.36 4.90 -15.28
N GLU A 88 6.67 5.04 -15.53
CA GLU A 88 7.21 5.12 -16.89
C GLU A 88 7.04 3.81 -17.67
N THR A 89 7.18 2.67 -17.00
CA THR A 89 7.06 1.33 -17.61
C THR A 89 6.17 0.42 -16.75
N LYS A 90 5.78 -0.76 -17.26
CA LYS A 90 5.02 -1.77 -16.49
C LYS A 90 5.88 -2.56 -15.50
N GLU A 91 7.20 -2.38 -15.52
CA GLU A 91 8.09 -3.08 -14.60
C GLU A 91 7.84 -2.62 -13.15
N PRO A 92 7.91 -3.53 -12.16
CA PRO A 92 7.77 -3.17 -10.76
C PRO A 92 8.80 -2.10 -10.34
N VAL A 93 8.34 -1.05 -9.65
CA VAL A 93 9.19 0.07 -9.26
C VAL A 93 9.73 -0.13 -7.86
N ALA A 94 11.05 -0.15 -7.71
CA ALA A 94 11.71 -0.24 -6.40
C ALA A 94 11.42 1.01 -5.55
N ASN A 95 11.07 0.80 -4.27
CA ASN A 95 10.85 1.86 -3.28
C ASN A 95 11.99 1.94 -2.25
N CYS A 96 12.01 3.01 -1.46
CA CYS A 96 13.03 3.24 -0.43
C CYS A 96 13.00 2.19 0.70
N GLY A 97 11.86 1.51 0.87
CA GLY A 97 11.67 0.44 1.86
C GLY A 97 12.23 -0.93 1.44
N GLY A 98 12.89 -1.03 0.27
CA GLY A 98 13.51 -2.27 -0.21
C GLY A 98 12.53 -3.27 -0.83
N THR A 99 11.30 -2.84 -1.12
CA THR A 99 10.29 -3.64 -1.85
C THR A 99 10.04 -3.06 -3.23
N HIS A 100 9.21 -3.74 -4.04
CA HIS A 100 8.81 -3.27 -5.36
C HIS A 100 7.30 -3.09 -5.41
N THR A 101 6.85 -1.98 -5.98
CA THR A 101 5.44 -1.68 -6.18
C THR A 101 5.05 -2.04 -7.62
N LEU A 102 3.99 -2.83 -7.78
CA LEU A 102 3.48 -3.20 -9.10
C LEU A 102 2.86 -1.99 -9.81
N VAL A 103 3.10 -1.89 -11.11
CA VAL A 103 2.57 -0.84 -11.97
C VAL A 103 1.34 -1.35 -12.72
N THR A 104 0.25 -0.57 -12.68
CA THR A 104 -0.97 -0.90 -13.41
C THR A 104 -1.11 -0.13 -14.71
N HIS A 105 -0.56 1.10 -14.78
CA HIS A 105 -0.69 2.02 -15.92
C HIS A 105 0.66 2.68 -16.24
N THR A 106 0.87 3.07 -17.50
CA THR A 106 2.09 3.81 -17.88
C THR A 106 1.79 5.26 -18.24
N PHE A 107 2.79 6.14 -18.19
CA PHE A 107 2.64 7.55 -18.56
C PHE A 107 2.16 7.78 -20.02
N ASP A 108 2.42 6.81 -20.90
CA ASP A 108 2.02 6.84 -22.31
C ASP A 108 0.58 6.37 -22.55
N GLU A 109 -0.04 5.69 -21.57
CA GLU A 109 -1.44 5.27 -21.66
C GLU A 109 -2.35 6.47 -21.43
N ASP A 110 -3.36 6.65 -22.29
CA ASP A 110 -4.36 7.71 -22.12
C ASP A 110 -5.45 7.23 -21.15
N THR A 111 -5.12 7.29 -19.86
CA THR A 111 -6.05 6.97 -18.78
C THR A 111 -6.56 8.25 -18.15
N GLU A 112 -7.88 8.36 -18.00
CA GLU A 112 -8.52 9.48 -17.32
C GLU A 112 -8.53 9.25 -15.81
N PHE A 113 -8.13 10.28 -15.05
CA PHE A 113 -8.09 10.26 -13.59
C PHE A 113 -8.85 11.46 -13.03
N ASP A 114 -9.56 11.26 -11.92
CA ASP A 114 -10.18 12.34 -11.17
C ASP A 114 -9.17 12.99 -10.21
N PHE A 115 -8.35 12.15 -9.58
CA PHE A 115 -7.35 12.54 -8.61
C PHE A 115 -5.97 12.05 -9.04
N LEU A 116 -4.95 12.88 -8.85
CA LEU A 116 -3.56 12.47 -8.96
C LEU A 116 -2.85 12.70 -7.64
N PHE A 117 -2.04 11.74 -7.20
CA PHE A 117 -1.15 11.97 -6.07
C PHE A 117 0.27 11.49 -6.31
N ILE A 118 1.19 12.21 -5.67
CA ILE A 118 2.63 12.02 -5.79
C ILE A 118 3.16 11.74 -4.38
N PRO A 119 3.63 10.52 -4.08
CA PRO A 119 4.28 10.23 -2.81
C PRO A 119 5.62 10.95 -2.72
N GLY A 120 6.13 11.08 -1.51
CA GLY A 120 7.48 11.59 -1.28
C GLY A 120 8.54 10.64 -1.84
N ALA A 121 9.78 11.12 -1.83
CA ALA A 121 10.93 10.34 -2.25
C ALA A 121 11.81 9.96 -1.07
N GLY A 122 12.37 8.76 -1.13
CA GLY A 122 13.51 8.37 -0.30
C GLY A 122 14.78 9.13 -0.69
N PRO A 123 15.87 8.96 0.07
CA PRO A 123 17.10 9.72 -0.12
C PRO A 123 17.73 9.60 -1.51
N ARG A 124 17.57 8.46 -2.21
CA ARG A 124 18.12 8.26 -3.56
C ARG A 124 17.19 8.85 -4.61
N GLY A 125 15.89 8.70 -4.42
CA GLY A 125 14.87 9.20 -5.34
C GLY A 125 14.76 10.71 -5.36
N LEU A 126 14.99 11.39 -4.23
CA LEU A 126 14.82 12.84 -4.12
C LEU A 126 15.79 13.60 -5.04
N LEU A 127 17.02 13.11 -5.18
CA LEU A 127 18.02 13.69 -6.07
C LEU A 127 17.59 13.57 -7.54
N ASP A 128 17.09 12.38 -7.90
CA ASP A 128 16.71 12.04 -9.27
C ASP A 128 15.38 12.70 -9.67
N LEU A 129 14.45 12.90 -8.74
CA LEU A 129 13.11 13.40 -9.04
C LEU A 129 13.12 14.82 -9.61
N SER A 130 14.02 15.67 -9.12
CA SER A 130 14.20 17.04 -9.64
C SER A 130 14.62 17.07 -11.12
N GLN A 131 15.25 16.00 -11.60
CA GLN A 131 15.73 15.83 -12.96
C GLN A 131 14.89 14.82 -13.76
N ASN A 132 13.85 14.24 -13.17
CA ASN A 132 13.04 13.23 -13.83
C ASN A 132 12.03 13.89 -14.77
N GLU A 133 12.50 14.20 -15.98
CA GLU A 133 11.71 14.87 -17.02
C GLU A 133 10.44 14.09 -17.38
N ARG A 134 10.45 12.76 -17.29
CA ARG A 134 9.30 11.90 -17.60
C ARG A 134 8.16 12.11 -16.61
N VAL A 135 8.46 12.06 -15.31
CA VAL A 135 7.47 12.31 -14.25
C VAL A 135 6.93 13.74 -14.36
N VAL A 136 7.81 14.73 -14.49
CA VAL A 136 7.41 16.14 -14.59
C VAL A 136 6.56 16.39 -15.84
N ALA A 137 6.95 15.85 -16.99
CA ALA A 137 6.18 15.98 -18.23
C ALA A 137 4.81 15.31 -18.11
N TYR A 138 4.74 14.12 -17.51
CA TYR A 138 3.48 13.43 -17.29
C TYR A 138 2.55 14.23 -16.37
N VAL A 139 3.03 14.70 -15.23
CA VAL A 139 2.23 15.51 -14.29
C VAL A 139 1.72 16.78 -14.99
N LYS A 140 2.57 17.48 -15.74
CA LYS A 140 2.16 18.67 -16.52
C LYS A 140 1.10 18.35 -17.58
N LYS A 141 1.20 17.19 -18.24
CA LYS A 141 0.24 16.73 -19.25
C LYS A 141 -1.14 16.47 -18.65
N VAL A 142 -1.21 15.83 -17.49
CA VAL A 142 -2.49 15.40 -16.89
C VAL A 142 -3.09 16.46 -15.98
N ALA A 143 -2.28 17.31 -15.35
CA ALA A 143 -2.72 18.27 -14.33
C ALA A 143 -3.93 19.13 -14.73
N PRO A 144 -4.05 19.68 -15.96
CA PRO A 144 -5.19 20.50 -16.34
C PRO A 144 -6.55 19.76 -16.34
N ARG A 145 -6.54 18.42 -16.39
CA ARG A 145 -7.74 17.59 -16.43
C ARG A 145 -8.16 17.08 -15.04
N MET A 146 -7.27 17.17 -14.05
CA MET A 146 -7.50 16.60 -12.72
C MET A 146 -8.47 17.47 -11.91
N LYS A 147 -9.35 16.83 -11.13
CA LYS A 147 -10.19 17.55 -10.14
C LYS A 147 -9.34 17.98 -8.94
N PHE A 148 -8.42 17.12 -8.52
CA PHE A 148 -7.49 17.40 -7.43
C PHE A 148 -6.13 16.75 -7.66
N ILE A 149 -5.08 17.46 -7.26
CA ILE A 149 -3.71 16.97 -7.23
C ILE A 149 -3.18 17.23 -5.83
N PHE A 150 -2.52 16.25 -5.22
CA PHE A 150 -1.88 16.41 -3.92
C PHE A 150 -0.57 15.63 -3.85
N SER A 151 0.30 16.01 -2.93
CA SER A 151 1.53 15.29 -2.61
C SER A 151 1.60 14.96 -1.13
N VAL A 152 2.43 13.99 -0.80
CA VAL A 152 2.75 13.62 0.58
C VAL A 152 4.25 13.79 0.78
N CYS A 153 4.62 14.41 1.90
CA CYS A 153 6.01 14.64 2.30
C CYS A 153 6.80 15.63 1.43
N THR A 154 7.60 15.17 0.46
CA THR A 154 8.66 15.95 -0.20
C THR A 154 8.28 16.48 -1.58
#